data_AF-A0A368JE72-F1
#
_entry.id   AF-A0A368JE72-F1
#
_cell.length_a   1.000
_cell.length_b   1.000
_cell.length_c   1.000
_cell.angle_alpha   90.00
_cell.angle_beta   90.00
_cell.angle_gamma   90.00
#
_symmetry.space_group_name_H-M   'P 1'
#
loop_
_entity.id
_entity.type
_entity.pdbx_description
1 polymer ?
#
loop_
_entity_poly.entity_id
_entity_poly.type
_entity_poly.pdbx_seq_one_letter_code
_entity_poly.pdbx_strand_id
1 'polypeptide(L)'
;MQSSIKNVTGEFTVLGNAEALKAGALNPNVLKMNVWKDANGKIWTLDHRRLGAFRLSGLEKAPVQWASPAQVQSQMWKMTTKNGGTSVKLKLGDGNNIIIK
;
A
#
# COMPACT_ATOMS: atom_id res chain seq x y z
N MET A 1 -9.20 -0.85 -0.67
CA MET A 1 -8.06 -0.53 0.20
C MET A 1 -8.33 -1.04 1.62
N GLN A 2 -7.32 -1.50 2.37
CA GLN A 2 -7.48 -1.80 3.80
C GLN A 2 -7.68 -0.52 4.64
N SER A 3 -8.51 -0.58 5.67
CA SER A 3 -8.65 0.52 6.66
C SER A 3 -7.40 0.70 7.53
N SER A 4 -6.63 -0.36 7.75
CA SER A 4 -5.37 -0.30 8.49
C SER A 4 -4.35 -1.30 7.98
N ILE A 5 -3.07 -0.94 8.10
CA ILE A 5 -1.91 -1.78 7.79
C ILE A 5 -0.96 -1.79 8.99
N LYS A 6 -0.17 -2.87 9.14
CA LYS A 6 0.92 -2.93 10.11
C LYS A 6 2.21 -2.39 9.49
N ASN A 7 3.02 -1.71 10.29
CA ASN A 7 4.35 -1.27 9.87
C ASN A 7 5.26 -2.45 9.54
N VAL A 8 5.30 -3.48 10.39
CA VAL A 8 6.16 -4.65 10.21
C VAL A 8 5.59 -5.63 9.18
N THR A 9 6.46 -6.14 8.31
CA THR A 9 6.17 -7.12 7.27
C THR A 9 7.33 -8.11 7.10
N GLY A 10 7.40 -9.10 7.99
CA GLY A 10 8.58 -9.97 8.07
C GLY A 10 9.77 -9.16 8.56
N GLU A 11 10.88 -9.22 7.84
CA GLU A 11 12.12 -8.48 8.15
C GLU A 11 12.07 -7.00 7.74
N PHE A 12 11.07 -6.59 6.94
CA PHE A 12 10.97 -5.22 6.43
C PHE A 12 9.88 -4.43 7.15
N THR A 13 9.95 -3.10 7.04
CA THR A 13 8.90 -2.20 7.54
C THR A 13 8.41 -1.23 6.47
N VAL A 14 7.19 -0.72 6.62
CA VAL A 14 6.64 0.33 5.74
C VAL A 14 7.48 1.60 5.84
N LEU A 15 7.86 2.00 7.06
CA LEU A 15 8.70 3.18 7.29
C LEU A 15 10.11 3.02 6.72
N GLY A 16 10.76 1.87 6.94
CA GLY A 16 12.10 1.61 6.39
C GLY A 16 12.09 1.55 4.86
N ASN A 17 11.07 0.96 4.25
CA ASN A 17 10.91 1.01 2.79
C ASN A 17 10.68 2.43 2.27
N ALA A 18 9.91 3.26 2.99
CA ALA A 18 9.68 4.64 2.62
C ALA A 18 10.99 5.46 2.65
N GLU A 19 11.78 5.28 3.70
CA GLU A 19 13.09 5.92 3.85
C GLU A 19 14.08 5.48 2.77
N ALA A 20 14.18 4.17 2.51
CA ALA A 20 15.06 3.64 1.47
C ALA A 20 14.65 4.10 0.06
N LEU A 21 13.34 4.22 -0.22
CA LEU A 21 12.84 4.82 -1.47
C LEU A 21 13.23 6.29 -1.57
N LYS A 22 13.04 7.07 -0.50
CA LYS A 22 13.36 8.50 -0.45
C LYS A 22 14.86 8.76 -0.65
N ALA A 23 15.70 7.90 -0.07
CA ALA A 23 17.15 7.97 -0.20
C ALA A 23 17.69 7.41 -1.53
N GLY A 24 16.84 6.80 -2.37
CA GLY A 24 17.26 6.12 -3.59
C GLY A 24 18.00 4.79 -3.39
N ALA A 25 18.07 4.30 -2.15
CA ALA A 25 18.70 3.03 -1.79
C ALA A 25 17.86 1.80 -2.19
N LEU A 26 16.55 1.97 -2.37
CA LEU A 26 15.64 0.92 -2.83
C LEU A 26 15.12 1.23 -4.23
N ASN A 27 15.37 0.32 -5.18
CA ASN A 27 14.77 0.41 -6.52
C ASN A 27 13.24 0.29 -6.43
N PRO A 28 12.47 1.30 -6.88
CA PRO A 28 11.01 1.28 -6.83
C PRO A 28 10.36 0.04 -7.43
N ASN A 29 10.96 -0.56 -8.47
CA ASN A 29 10.40 -1.74 -9.14
C ASN A 29 10.36 -2.98 -8.24
N VAL A 30 11.20 -3.05 -7.20
CA VAL A 30 11.15 -4.12 -6.19
C VAL A 30 9.81 -4.11 -5.46
N LEU A 31 9.19 -2.93 -5.30
CA LEU A 31 7.90 -2.74 -4.65
C LEU A 31 6.76 -2.52 -5.65
N LYS A 32 6.85 -3.04 -6.88
CA LYS A 32 5.77 -2.97 -7.87
C LYS A 32 4.44 -3.48 -7.29
N MET A 33 3.35 -2.73 -7.49
CA MET A 33 2.05 -3.03 -6.88
C MET A 33 1.07 -3.64 -7.88
N ASN A 34 0.31 -4.62 -7.41
CA ASN A 34 -0.84 -5.14 -8.13
C ASN A 34 -2.02 -4.19 -7.98
N VAL A 35 -2.60 -3.78 -9.11
CA VAL A 35 -3.76 -2.89 -9.20
C VAL A 35 -4.90 -3.52 -9.97
N TRP A 36 -6.12 -3.10 -9.67
CA TRP A 36 -7.33 -3.50 -10.40
C TRP A 36 -8.31 -2.33 -10.43
N LYS A 37 -9.27 -2.37 -11.35
CA LYS A 37 -10.26 -1.32 -11.58
C LYS A 37 -11.64 -1.85 -11.22
N ASP A 38 -12.38 -1.12 -10.39
CA ASP A 38 -13.76 -1.49 -10.05
C ASP A 38 -14.77 -1.08 -11.13
N ALA A 39 -16.04 -1.46 -10.93
CA ALA A 39 -17.13 -1.15 -11.86
C ALA A 39 -17.38 0.36 -12.03
N ASN A 40 -17.01 1.18 -11.04
CA ASN A 40 -17.11 2.64 -11.10
C ASN A 40 -15.86 3.29 -11.73
N GLY A 41 -14.92 2.47 -12.17
CA GLY A 41 -13.68 2.89 -12.80
C GLY A 41 -12.58 3.33 -11.84
N LYS A 42 -12.75 3.15 -10.54
CA LYS A 42 -11.75 3.47 -9.54
C LYS A 42 -10.66 2.42 -9.47
N ILE A 43 -9.41 2.87 -9.41
CA ILE A 43 -8.24 1.99 -9.31
C ILE A 43 -7.92 1.73 -7.84
N TRP A 44 -7.73 0.46 -7.53
CA TRP A 44 -7.38 -0.03 -6.21
C TRP A 44 -6.09 -0.84 -6.29
N THR A 45 -5.35 -0.90 -5.18
CA THR A 45 -4.23 -1.83 -5.04
C THR A 45 -4.57 -2.98 -4.10
N LEU A 46 -3.97 -4.15 -4.32
CA LEU A 46 -3.98 -5.27 -3.37
C LEU A 46 -2.82 -5.16 -2.35
N ASP A 47 -1.84 -4.27 -2.61
CA ASP A 47 -0.56 -4.17 -1.92
C ASP A 47 -0.47 -2.91 -1.03
N HIS A 48 -1.37 -2.78 -0.07
CA HIS A 48 -1.57 -1.58 0.75
C HIS A 48 -0.32 -1.08 1.51
N ARG A 49 0.55 -1.99 1.98
CA ARG A 49 1.80 -1.61 2.65
C ARG A 49 2.80 -0.94 1.70
N ARG A 50 2.88 -1.43 0.46
CA ARG A 50 3.75 -0.85 -0.58
C ARG A 50 3.26 0.55 -0.94
N LEU A 51 1.94 0.72 -1.10
CA LEU A 51 1.35 2.05 -1.31
C LEU A 51 1.66 3.00 -0.16
N GLY A 52 1.56 2.53 1.09
CA GLY A 52 1.95 3.32 2.26
C GLY A 52 3.41 3.77 2.21
N ALA A 53 4.34 2.89 1.79
CA ALA A 53 5.75 3.24 1.65
C ALA A 53 5.99 4.30 0.56
N PHE A 54 5.34 4.17 -0.60
CA PHE A 54 5.43 5.17 -1.68
C PHE A 54 4.85 6.53 -1.28
N ARG A 55 3.71 6.55 -0.58
CA ARG A 55 3.12 7.79 -0.08
C ARG A 55 4.06 8.51 0.89
N LEU A 56 4.68 7.75 1.79
CA LEU A 56 5.59 8.30 2.81
C LEU A 56 6.97 8.68 2.25
N SER A 57 7.41 8.07 1.14
CA SER A 57 8.69 8.42 0.52
C SER A 57 8.66 9.76 -0.22
N GLY A 58 7.48 10.27 -0.57
CA GLY A 58 7.30 11.50 -1.34
C GLY A 58 7.50 11.31 -2.85
N LEU A 59 7.65 10.07 -3.34
CA LEU A 59 7.72 9.80 -4.77
C LEU A 59 6.36 10.04 -5.44
N GLU A 60 6.36 10.77 -6.55
CA GLU A 60 5.13 11.08 -7.31
C GLU A 60 4.57 9.87 -8.07
N LYS A 61 5.42 8.89 -8.38
CA LYS A 61 5.08 7.73 -9.21
C LYS A 61 5.47 6.45 -8.51
N ALA A 62 4.61 5.44 -8.63
CA ALA A 62 4.88 4.09 -8.17
C ALA A 62 4.68 3.10 -9.33
N PRO A 63 5.56 2.10 -9.50
CA PRO A 63 5.38 1.08 -10.50
C PRO A 63 4.20 0.17 -10.15
N VAL A 64 3.37 -0.12 -11.15
CA VAL A 64 2.17 -0.95 -11.00
C VAL A 64 2.08 -2.02 -12.08
N GLN A 65 1.28 -3.04 -11.81
CA GLN A 65 0.87 -4.06 -12.77
C GLN A 65 -0.59 -4.47 -12.53
N TRP A 66 -1.30 -4.87 -13.57
CA TRP A 66 -2.68 -5.31 -13.45
C TRP A 66 -2.77 -6.68 -12.80
N ALA A 67 -3.62 -6.80 -11.78
CA ALA A 67 -3.98 -8.07 -11.16
C ALA A 67 -4.97 -8.83 -12.05
N SER A 68 -4.83 -10.15 -12.12
CA SER A 68 -5.83 -11.00 -12.77
C SER A 68 -7.13 -11.02 -11.96
N PRO A 69 -8.29 -11.31 -12.59
CA PRO A 69 -9.56 -11.43 -11.87
C PRO A 69 -9.50 -12.42 -10.69
N ALA A 70 -8.83 -13.57 -10.87
CA ALA A 70 -8.66 -14.56 -9.80
C ALA A 70 -7.84 -14.03 -8.60
N GLN A 71 -6.79 -13.24 -8.86
CA GLN A 71 -6.01 -12.59 -7.82
C GLN A 71 -6.83 -11.53 -7.07
N VAL A 72 -7.68 -10.79 -7.77
CA VAL A 72 -8.59 -9.82 -7.15
C VAL A 72 -9.56 -10.55 -6.23
N GLN A 73 -10.28 -11.56 -6.75
CA GLN A 73 -11.29 -12.30 -5.99
C GLN A 73 -10.73 -12.92 -4.70
N SER A 74 -9.56 -13.58 -4.78
CA SER A 74 -8.91 -14.17 -3.60
C SER A 74 -8.45 -13.16 -2.54
N GLN A 75 -8.39 -11.86 -2.87
CA GLN A 75 -7.93 -10.79 -1.99
C GLN A 75 -9.00 -9.76 -1.64
N MET A 76 -10.26 -9.97 -2.03
CA MET A 76 -11.36 -9.04 -1.74
C MET A 76 -11.60 -8.80 -0.25
N TRP A 77 -11.30 -9.78 0.60
CA TRP A 77 -11.37 -9.64 2.06
C TRP A 77 -10.48 -8.51 2.60
N LYS A 78 -9.47 -8.04 1.86
CA LYS A 78 -8.63 -6.89 2.23
C LYS A 78 -9.34 -5.55 2.02
N MET A 79 -10.45 -5.47 1.30
CA MET A 79 -11.10 -4.23 0.94
C MET A 79 -12.06 -3.76 2.03
N THR A 80 -11.49 -3.29 3.15
CA THR A 80 -12.23 -2.93 4.36
C THR A 80 -12.41 -1.42 4.58
N THR A 81 -11.94 -0.59 3.65
CA THR A 81 -12.04 0.87 3.74
C THR A 81 -13.50 1.35 3.74
N LYS A 82 -13.81 2.31 4.63
CA LYS A 82 -15.11 3.03 4.66
C LYS A 82 -15.02 4.44 4.09
N ASN A 83 -13.80 4.93 3.81
CA ASN A 83 -13.55 6.29 3.32
C ASN A 83 -13.19 6.32 1.83
N GLY A 84 -13.53 5.26 1.09
CA GLY A 84 -13.16 5.12 -0.31
C GLY A 84 -11.66 5.01 -0.54
N GLY A 85 -10.85 4.63 0.45
CA GLY A 85 -9.40 4.51 0.30
C GLY A 85 -8.67 5.85 0.16
N THR A 86 -9.23 6.91 0.73
CA THR A 86 -8.60 8.24 0.81
C THR A 86 -7.55 8.33 1.91
N SER A 87 -7.54 7.38 2.84
CA SER A 87 -6.47 7.24 3.82
C SER A 87 -6.42 5.83 4.39
N VAL A 88 -5.28 5.49 5.00
CA VAL A 88 -5.04 4.24 5.72
C VAL A 88 -4.33 4.50 7.05
N LYS A 89 -4.74 3.79 8.10
CA LYS A 89 -4.06 3.81 9.40
C LYS A 89 -2.86 2.86 9.39
N LEU A 90 -1.65 3.38 9.53
CA LEU A 90 -0.43 2.62 9.75
C LEU A 90 -0.23 2.37 11.25
N LYS A 91 -0.27 1.11 11.69
CA LYS A 91 -0.03 0.70 13.08
C LYS A 91 1.47 0.48 13.30
N LEU A 92 2.06 1.23 14.23
CA LEU A 92 3.50 1.16 14.55
C LEU A 92 3.82 0.08 15.59
N GLY A 93 2.88 -0.20 16.49
CA GLY A 93 3.10 -0.98 17.71
C GLY A 93 2.61 -0.19 18.91
N ASP A 94 2.33 -0.86 20.03
CA ASP A 94 2.06 -0.22 21.34
C ASP A 94 0.97 0.88 21.32
N GLY A 95 -0.08 0.68 20.52
CA GLY A 95 -1.18 1.64 20.36
C GLY A 95 -0.86 2.82 19.41
N ASN A 96 0.40 3.04 19.05
CA ASN A 96 0.82 4.13 18.18
C ASN A 96 0.45 3.91 16.71
N ASN A 97 0.04 4.98 16.04
CA ASN A 97 -0.37 4.95 14.65
C ASN A 97 -0.18 6.28 13.91
N ILE A 98 -0.02 6.19 12.58
CA ILE A 98 0.07 7.32 11.65
C ILE A 98 -1.09 7.19 10.64
N ILE A 99 -1.65 8.31 10.18
CA ILE A 99 -2.60 8.34 9.07
C ILE A 99 -1.86 8.72 7.79
N ILE A 100 -1.88 7.82 6.80
CA ILE A 100 -1.33 8.04 5.46
C ILE A 100 -2.49 8.43 4.53
N LYS A 101 -2.34 9.50 3.75
CA LYS A 101 -3.30 9.96 2.73
C LYS A 101 -2.88 9.50 1.33
#